data_AF-A0A399W8A3-F1
#
_entry.id   AF-A0A399W8A3-F1
#
_cell.length_a   1.000
_cell.length_b   1.000
_cell.length_c   1.000
_cell.angle_alpha   90.00
_cell.angle_beta   90.00
_cell.angle_gamma   90.00
#
_symmetry.space_group_name_H-M   'P 1'
#
loop_
_entity.id
_entity.type
_entity.pdbx_description
1 polymer ?
#
loop_
_entity_poly.entity_id
_entity_poly.type
_entity_poly.pdbx_seq_one_letter_code
_entity_poly.pdbx_strand_id
1 'polypeptide(L)'
;MRSGDLGRSDAYYSTDLNIDHKYKFGRDNRVTIQPYINILNLFDRKAMNGVVSTITSSTISNGTLLTGGCAPTTCTDMFAAMHLVTGGGGITQYVNNWLAGSATRKYNTYGLASSFDAPREVRFGARLYF
;
A
#
# COMPACT_ATOMS: atom_id res chain seq x y z
N MET A 1 -14.06 -10.72 9.89
CA MET A 1 -13.47 -9.87 8.83
C MET A 1 -14.61 -9.33 7.99
N ARG A 2 -14.85 -8.02 8.01
CA ARG A 2 -15.96 -7.40 7.29
C ARG A 2 -15.66 -7.49 5.78
N SER A 3 -16.45 -8.27 5.07
CA SER A 3 -16.39 -8.37 3.61
C SER A 3 -16.68 -6.99 3.03
N GLY A 4 -15.71 -6.42 2.29
CA GLY A 4 -15.86 -5.11 1.67
C GLY A 4 -14.61 -4.23 1.67
N ASP A 5 -13.59 -4.55 2.46
CA ASP A 5 -12.34 -3.79 2.46
C ASP A 5 -11.29 -4.46 1.57
N LEU A 6 -11.31 -4.11 0.28
CA LEU A 6 -10.47 -4.63 -0.79
C LEU A 6 -9.01 -4.12 -0.71
N GLY A 7 -8.44 -4.03 0.49
CA GLY A 7 -7.13 -3.41 0.69
C GLY A 7 -7.14 -1.91 0.40
N ARG A 8 -8.25 -1.20 0.69
CA ARG A 8 -8.26 0.25 0.61
C ARG A 8 -7.43 0.77 1.79
N SER A 9 -6.35 1.46 1.50
CA SER A 9 -5.63 2.22 2.51
C SER A 9 -6.52 3.36 3.01
N ASP A 10 -6.35 3.76 4.27
CA ASP A 10 -7.02 4.94 4.84
C ASP A 10 -6.81 6.17 3.95
N ALA A 11 -7.77 7.09 3.98
CA ALA A 11 -7.69 8.34 3.22
C ALA A 11 -6.35 9.05 3.48
N TYR A 12 -5.57 9.23 2.42
CA TYR A 12 -4.27 9.88 2.45
C TYR A 12 -4.44 11.40 2.44
N TYR A 13 -3.80 12.07 3.39
CA TYR A 13 -3.61 13.52 3.37
C TYR A 13 -2.22 13.81 3.91
N SER A 14 -1.45 14.57 3.14
CA SER A 14 -0.17 15.15 3.56
C SER A 14 -0.35 16.66 3.70
N THR A 15 0.33 17.26 4.66
CA THR A 15 0.33 18.72 4.84
C THR A 15 1.75 19.20 4.94
N ASP A 16 2.16 19.94 3.93
CA ASP A 16 3.51 20.49 3.83
C ASP A 16 3.44 22.02 3.92
N LEU A 17 4.37 22.62 4.66
CA LEU A 17 4.48 24.07 4.84
C LEU A 17 5.85 24.54 4.37
N ASN A 18 5.85 25.46 3.40
CA ASN A 18 7.06 26.13 2.96
C ASN A 18 6.94 27.65 3.22
N ILE A 19 7.93 28.22 3.89
CA ILE A 19 8.05 29.65 4.17
C ILE A 19 9.33 30.15 3.52
N ASP A 20 9.18 31.05 2.55
CA ASP A 20 10.25 31.73 1.85
C ASP A 20 10.20 33.23 2.17
N HIS A 21 11.31 33.82 2.60
CA HIS A 21 11.39 35.27 2.80
C HIS A 21 12.54 35.85 1.98
N LYS A 22 12.21 36.68 0.99
CA LYS A 22 13.19 37.33 0.12
C LYS A 22 13.51 38.73 0.64
N TYR A 23 14.77 38.97 0.99
CA TYR A 23 15.27 40.27 1.42
C TYR A 23 16.30 40.80 0.43
N LYS A 24 16.07 42.00 -0.10
CA LYS A 24 17.00 42.71 -0.99
C LYS A 24 17.70 43.80 -0.21
N PHE A 25 19.02 43.89 -0.35
CA PHE A 25 19.81 44.91 0.33
C PHE A 25 20.95 45.41 -0.54
N GLY A 26 21.42 46.62 -0.22
CA GLY A 26 22.41 47.38 -0.99
C GLY A 26 21.78 48.51 -1.80
N ARG A 27 22.54 49.58 -2.00
CA ARG A 27 22.12 50.82 -2.68
C ARG A 27 21.56 50.59 -4.09
N ASP A 28 21.99 49.51 -4.73
CA ASP A 28 21.59 49.10 -6.09
C ASP A 28 20.66 47.86 -6.13
N ASN A 29 20.19 47.34 -4.99
CA ASN A 29 19.41 46.08 -4.91
C ASN A 29 20.08 44.84 -5.56
N ARG A 30 21.41 44.84 -5.71
CA ARG A 30 22.16 43.77 -6.40
C ARG A 30 22.28 42.48 -5.58
N VAL A 31 22.21 42.57 -4.26
CA VAL A 31 22.33 41.39 -3.39
C VAL A 31 20.97 41.02 -2.82
N THR A 32 20.58 39.76 -3.00
CA THR A 32 19.37 39.21 -2.40
C THR A 32 19.71 37.99 -1.55
N ILE A 33 19.22 38.00 -0.32
CA ILE A 33 19.21 36.83 0.57
C ILE A 33 17.78 36.28 0.63
N GLN A 34 17.64 34.97 0.50
CA GLN A 34 16.36 34.28 0.67
C GLN A 34 16.51 33.10 1.63
N PRO A 35 16.32 33.29 2.96
CA PRO A 35 16.09 32.20 3.88
C PRO A 35 14.80 31.45 3.53
N TYR A 36 14.82 30.15 3.72
CA TYR A 36 13.66 29.28 3.57
C TYR A 36 13.57 28.27 4.72
N ILE A 37 12.34 27.94 5.08
CA ILE A 37 11.99 26.90 6.03
C ILE A 37 10.96 26.00 5.36
N ASN A 38 11.26 24.70 5.26
CA ASN A 38 10.35 23.71 4.71
C ASN A 38 10.06 22.65 5.77
N ILE A 39 8.79 22.50 6.12
CA ILE A 39 8.28 21.53 7.08
C ILE A 39 7.40 20.55 6.30
N LEU A 40 7.91 19.33 6.15
CA LEU A 40 7.16 18.22 5.55
C LEU A 40 6.40 17.49 6.64
N ASN A 41 5.15 17.08 6.35
CA ASN A 41 4.27 16.39 7.29
C ASN A 41 4.07 17.18 8.61
N LEU A 42 3.52 18.39 8.51
CA LEU A 42 3.35 19.35 9.61
C LEU A 42 2.62 18.74 10.84
N PHE A 43 1.66 17.86 10.60
CA PHE A 43 0.86 17.21 11.64
C PHE A 43 1.39 15.85 12.10
N ASP A 44 2.59 15.45 11.65
CA ASP A 44 3.25 14.19 12.01
C ASP A 44 2.31 12.98 11.87
N ARG A 45 1.57 12.93 10.76
CA ARG A 45 0.62 11.86 10.52
C ARG A 45 1.37 10.60 10.12
N LYS A 46 1.01 9.49 10.75
CA LYS A 46 1.38 8.14 10.30
C LYS A 46 0.32 7.67 9.32
N ALA A 47 0.58 7.78 8.02
CA ALA A 47 -0.25 7.11 7.02
C ALA A 47 0.36 5.75 6.66
N MET A 48 -0.52 4.80 6.36
CA MET A 48 -0.15 3.49 5.84
C MET A 48 0.01 3.60 4.33
N ASN A 49 1.20 3.30 3.82
CA ASN A 49 1.53 3.48 2.40
C ASN A 49 1.29 2.21 1.58
N GLY A 50 0.98 1.10 2.23
CA GLY A 50 0.68 -0.15 1.56
C GLY A 50 0.22 -1.23 2.53
N VAL A 51 -0.49 -2.21 1.98
CA VAL A 51 -0.96 -3.40 2.68
C VAL A 51 -0.30 -4.61 2.05
N VAL A 52 0.10 -5.60 2.86
CA VAL A 52 0.53 -6.90 2.32
C VAL A 52 -0.68 -7.59 1.68
N SER A 53 -0.72 -7.61 0.35
CA SER A 53 -1.80 -8.19 -0.47
C SER A 53 -1.57 -9.66 -0.83
N THR A 54 -0.38 -10.20 -0.56
CA THR A 54 -0.05 -11.61 -0.80
C THR A 54 -0.58 -12.47 0.34
N ILE A 55 -1.55 -13.36 0.06
CA ILE A 55 -2.16 -14.23 1.08
C ILE A 55 -1.31 -15.47 1.38
N THR A 56 -0.59 -15.99 0.38
CA THR A 56 0.25 -17.19 0.47
C THR A 56 1.35 -17.15 -0.60
N SER A 57 2.49 -17.79 -0.34
CA SER A 57 3.54 -18.06 -1.35
C SER A 57 3.35 -19.37 -2.08
N SER A 58 2.38 -20.20 -1.66
CA SER A 58 2.14 -21.49 -2.30
C SER A 58 1.43 -21.30 -3.64
N THR A 59 1.93 -21.99 -4.67
CA THR A 59 1.27 -22.02 -5.97
C THR A 59 -0.11 -22.66 -5.86
N ILE A 60 -1.16 -21.90 -6.18
CA ILE A 60 -2.51 -22.44 -6.29
C ILE A 60 -2.57 -23.28 -7.57
N SER A 61 -2.81 -24.57 -7.40
CA SER A 61 -2.91 -25.55 -8.48
C SER A 61 -4.25 -26.28 -8.43
N ASN A 62 -4.56 -27.09 -9.45
CA ASN A 62 -5.77 -27.91 -9.42
C ASN A 62 -5.83 -28.79 -8.15
N GLY A 63 -4.70 -29.39 -7.75
CA GLY A 63 -4.61 -30.19 -6.53
C GLY A 63 -5.00 -29.41 -5.26
N THR A 64 -4.67 -28.10 -5.19
CA THR A 64 -5.10 -27.26 -4.05
C THR A 64 -6.60 -27.03 -4.03
N LEU A 65 -7.24 -26.89 -5.20
CA LEU A 65 -8.69 -26.67 -5.31
C LEU A 65 -9.48 -27.94 -4.97
N LEU A 66 -9.00 -29.10 -5.42
CA LEU A 66 -9.56 -30.41 -5.05
C LEU A 66 -9.47 -30.63 -3.54
N THR A 67 -8.32 -30.32 -2.94
CA THR A 67 -8.13 -30.39 -1.48
C THR A 67 -9.03 -29.39 -0.74
N GLY A 68 -9.32 -28.24 -1.36
CA GLY A 68 -10.25 -27.23 -0.86
C GLY A 68 -11.74 -27.59 -1.00
N GLY A 69 -12.06 -28.77 -1.55
CA GLY A 69 -13.42 -29.29 -1.68
C GLY A 69 -14.06 -29.08 -3.06
N CYS A 70 -13.30 -28.70 -4.10
CA CYS A 70 -13.82 -28.67 -5.45
C CYS A 70 -14.06 -30.10 -5.98
N ALA A 71 -15.20 -30.33 -6.65
CA ALA A 71 -15.51 -31.62 -7.24
C ALA A 71 -14.52 -31.97 -8.38
N PRO A 72 -14.05 -33.23 -8.48
CA PRO A 72 -13.13 -33.66 -9.55
C PRO A 72 -13.68 -33.50 -10.97
N THR A 73 -15.02 -33.50 -11.11
CA THR A 73 -15.73 -33.28 -12.38
C THR A 73 -15.77 -31.82 -12.80
N THR A 74 -15.52 -30.89 -11.87
CA THR A 74 -15.56 -29.44 -12.12
C THR A 74 -14.15 -28.84 -12.16
N CYS A 75 -13.25 -29.33 -11.30
CA CYS A 75 -11.84 -28.98 -11.28
C CYS A 75 -11.00 -30.09 -11.95
N THR A 76 -11.24 -30.36 -13.24
CA THR A 76 -10.49 -31.37 -14.01
C THR A 76 -9.08 -30.88 -14.34
N ASP A 77 -8.96 -29.59 -14.69
CA ASP A 77 -7.72 -28.90 -14.94
C ASP A 77 -7.82 -27.42 -14.48
N MET A 78 -6.71 -26.70 -14.58
CA MET A 78 -6.64 -25.31 -14.14
C MET A 78 -7.48 -24.37 -15.03
N PHE A 79 -7.71 -24.72 -16.30
CA PHE A 79 -8.51 -23.93 -17.24
C PHE A 79 -10.00 -24.07 -16.95
N ALA A 80 -10.49 -25.28 -16.67
CA ALA A 80 -11.83 -25.56 -16.19
C ALA A 80 -12.11 -24.85 -14.86
N ALA A 81 -11.12 -24.86 -13.95
CA ALA A 81 -11.20 -24.11 -12.70
C ALA A 81 -11.26 -22.59 -12.93
N MET A 82 -10.52 -22.04 -13.90
CA MET A 82 -10.60 -20.62 -14.25
C MET A 82 -11.97 -20.23 -14.83
N HIS A 83 -12.66 -21.13 -15.52
CA HIS A 83 -13.98 -20.88 -16.06
C HIS A 83 -15.04 -20.63 -14.96
N LEU A 84 -14.82 -21.14 -13.73
CA LEU A 84 -15.64 -20.80 -12.57
C LEU A 84 -15.50 -19.34 -12.16
N VAL A 85 -14.35 -18.71 -12.42
CA VAL A 85 -14.09 -17.30 -12.10
C VAL A 85 -14.88 -16.39 -13.03
N THR A 86 -14.92 -16.70 -14.32
CA THR A 86 -15.67 -15.94 -15.33
C THR A 86 -17.18 -16.25 -15.30
N GLY A 87 -17.58 -17.44 -14.86
CA GLY A 87 -18.98 -17.87 -14.72
C GLY A 87 -19.70 -17.44 -13.43
N GLY A 88 -19.04 -16.69 -12.54
CA GLY A 88 -19.65 -16.11 -11.34
C GLY A 88 -19.62 -16.97 -10.07
N GLY A 89 -19.23 -18.24 -10.16
CA GLY A 89 -19.09 -19.14 -9.00
C GLY A 89 -17.81 -18.91 -8.18
N GLY A 90 -16.75 -18.43 -8.83
CA GLY A 90 -15.45 -18.10 -8.21
C GLY A 90 -14.67 -19.32 -7.69
N ILE A 91 -13.33 -19.22 -7.69
CA ILE A 91 -12.45 -20.21 -7.04
C ILE A 91 -12.12 -19.84 -5.59
N THR A 92 -12.49 -18.63 -5.18
CA THR A 92 -12.12 -18.01 -3.90
C THR A 92 -12.54 -18.85 -2.69
N GLN A 93 -13.71 -19.49 -2.75
CA GLN A 93 -14.19 -20.34 -1.66
C GLN A 93 -13.29 -21.57 -1.44
N TYR A 94 -12.91 -22.26 -2.51
CA TYR A 94 -12.05 -23.45 -2.43
C TYR A 94 -10.63 -23.09 -1.97
N VAL A 95 -10.10 -21.96 -2.43
CA VAL A 95 -8.80 -21.44 -1.97
C VAL A 95 -8.85 -21.09 -0.48
N ASN A 96 -9.91 -20.42 -0.01
CA ASN A 96 -10.08 -20.09 1.40
C ASN A 96 -10.22 -21.32 2.29
N ASN A 97 -10.93 -22.36 1.83
CA ASN A 97 -11.03 -23.65 2.54
C ASN A 97 -9.66 -24.33 2.67
N TRP A 98 -8.89 -24.34 1.58
CA TRP A 98 -7.54 -24.91 1.60
C TRP A 98 -6.58 -24.14 2.52
N LEU A 99 -6.68 -22.80 2.54
CA LEU A 99 -5.93 -21.93 3.46
C LEU A 99 -6.35 -22.16 4.92
N ALA A 100 -7.64 -22.37 5.20
CA ALA A 100 -8.14 -22.63 6.56
C ALA A 100 -7.65 -23.98 7.12
N GLY A 101 -7.29 -24.94 6.26
CA GLY A 101 -6.77 -26.25 6.65
C GLY A 101 -5.39 -26.23 7.30
N SER A 102 -4.66 -25.11 7.29
CA SER A 102 -3.43 -24.95 8.09
C SER A 102 -3.08 -23.47 8.33
N ALA A 103 -2.75 -23.13 9.57
CA ALA A 103 -2.32 -21.79 9.95
C ALA A 103 -1.01 -21.35 9.27
N THR A 104 -0.19 -22.27 8.75
CA THR A 104 1.08 -21.95 8.08
C THR A 104 0.91 -21.57 6.60
N ARG A 105 -0.26 -21.85 6.00
CA ARG A 105 -0.51 -21.58 4.57
C ARG A 105 -0.86 -20.14 4.29
N LYS A 106 -1.33 -19.41 5.30
CA LYS A 106 -1.66 -18.00 5.21
C LYS A 106 -0.58 -17.17 5.88
N TYR A 107 -0.10 -16.13 5.20
CA TYR A 107 0.78 -15.17 5.85
C TYR A 107 0.08 -14.51 7.03
N ASN A 108 0.72 -14.50 8.19
CA ASN A 108 0.24 -13.80 9.39
C ASN A 108 0.22 -12.27 9.18
N THR A 109 1.00 -11.77 8.23
CA THR A 109 1.06 -10.35 7.84
C THR A 109 0.06 -9.97 6.76
N TYR A 110 -0.69 -10.94 6.20
CA TYR A 110 -1.68 -10.64 5.16
C TYR A 110 -2.75 -9.67 5.69
N GLY A 111 -2.94 -8.55 4.99
CA GLY A 111 -3.85 -7.48 5.40
C GLY A 111 -3.25 -6.49 6.41
N LEU A 112 -1.99 -6.66 6.82
CA LEU A 112 -1.28 -5.70 7.68
C LEU A 112 -0.51 -4.66 6.86
N ALA A 113 -0.12 -3.58 7.54
CA ALA A 113 0.68 -2.49 6.98
C ALA A 113 2.05 -2.98 6.53
N SER A 114 2.37 -2.75 5.26
CA SER A 114 3.67 -3.06 4.67
C SER A 114 4.68 -1.92 4.86
N SER A 115 4.20 -0.67 4.97
CA SER A 115 5.05 0.52 5.09
C SER A 115 4.25 1.70 5.64
N PHE A 116 4.97 2.64 6.23
CA PHE A 116 4.44 3.89 6.77
C PHE A 116 5.17 5.08 6.16
N ASP A 117 4.50 6.23 6.11
CA ASP A 117 5.11 7.50 5.73
C ASP A 117 6.31 7.87 6.62
N ALA A 118 7.23 8.62 6.02
CA ALA A 118 8.39 9.16 6.72
C ALA A 118 7.96 10.11 7.87
N PRO A 119 8.72 10.13 8.98
CA PRO A 119 8.46 11.06 10.08
C PRO A 119 8.58 12.51 9.62
N ARG A 120 7.97 13.44 10.37
CA ARG A 120 8.08 14.89 10.12
C ARG A 120 9.54 15.32 9.93
N GLU A 121 9.78 16.03 8.83
CA GLU A 121 11.09 16.56 8.48
C GLU A 121 11.06 18.09 8.43
N VAL A 122 12.06 18.74 9.04
CA VAL A 122 12.21 20.20 9.01
C VAL A 122 13.55 20.54 8.36
N ARG A 123 13.50 21.31 7.27
CA ARG A 123 14.67 21.78 6.52
C ARG A 123 14.79 23.29 6.62
N PHE A 124 16.02 23.74 6.88
CA PHE A 124 16.39 25.15 6.87
C PHE A 124 17.44 25.38 5.79
N GLY A 125 17.38 26.52 5.11
CA GLY A 125 18.46 26.93 4.24
C GLY A 125 18.34 28.38 3.80
N ALA A 126 19.33 28.82 3.01
CA ALA A 126 19.36 30.15 2.45
C ALA A 126 19.87 30.11 1.01
N ARG A 127 19.28 30.92 0.13
CA ARG A 127 19.74 31.15 -1.23
C ARG A 127 20.32 32.56 -1.33
N LEU A 128 21.48 32.68 -1.95
CA LEU A 128 22.16 33.94 -2.22
C LEU A 128 22.07 34.22 -3.73
N TYR A 129 21.63 35.43 -4.08
CA TYR A 129 21.63 35.91 -5.46
C TYR A 129 22.48 37.19 -5.53
N PHE A 130 23.35 37.25 -6.53
CA PHE A 130 24.32 38.32 -6.79
C PHE A 130 24.26 38.76 -8.25
#